data_AF-A0A2A6JPA3-F1
#
_entry.id   AF-A0A2A6JPA3-F1
#
_cell.length_a   1.000
_cell.length_b   1.000
_cell.length_c   1.000
_cell.angle_alpha   90.00
_cell.angle_beta   90.00
_cell.angle_gamma   90.00
#
_symmetry.space_group_name_H-M   'P 1'
#
loop_
_entity.id
_entity.type
_entity.pdbx_description
1 polymer ?
#
loop_
_entity_poly.entity_id
_entity_poly.type
_entity_poly.pdbx_seq_one_letter_code
_entity_poly.pdbx_strand_id
1 'polypeptide(L)'
;MLDGIEQSLSRLKAATLHQKYMPMTYIPEAVSVFMELEMNGVLHSLGINPSVVNKLKNFDAKLRAPVMIAALGRARSYLRTLESDHGGGKPSPEHPANQDLLIQELADAHPPQPIQVWTEQWVYVKRGSRAKEIIATVSELLDEAVLLAKTTNLPEEQAALTNIERAQLIAILETALAVLKAPMVEPGLLKKTARLAKEVAERTAKKKAEEALGAGLAHVAKRLLDLVASLM
;
A
#
# COMPACT_ATOMS: atom_id res chain seq x y z
N MET A 1 21.95 -18.80 -19.67
CA MET A 1 21.35 -17.59 -19.06
C MET A 1 20.63 -17.90 -17.75
N LEU A 2 19.81 -18.96 -17.72
CA LEU A 2 19.03 -19.34 -16.53
C LEU A 2 19.92 -19.63 -15.31
N ASP A 3 21.01 -20.39 -15.50
CA ASP A 3 21.96 -20.74 -14.43
C ASP A 3 22.56 -19.50 -13.72
N GLY A 4 22.87 -18.44 -14.48
CA GLY A 4 23.41 -17.19 -13.92
C GLY A 4 22.40 -16.45 -13.03
N ILE A 5 21.10 -16.52 -13.38
CA ILE A 5 20.01 -15.98 -12.57
C ILE A 5 19.78 -16.84 -11.32
N GLU A 6 19.84 -18.18 -11.44
CA GLU A 6 19.63 -19.10 -10.32
C GLU A 6 20.78 -19.05 -9.30
N GLN A 7 22.02 -18.92 -9.76
CA GLN A 7 23.20 -18.72 -8.90
C GLN A 7 23.11 -17.38 -8.15
N SER A 8 22.69 -16.32 -8.84
CA SER A 8 22.49 -14.99 -8.26
C SER A 8 21.37 -14.98 -7.21
N LEU A 9 20.26 -15.68 -7.46
CA LEU A 9 19.16 -15.84 -6.50
C LEU A 9 19.60 -16.62 -5.26
N SER A 10 20.36 -17.70 -5.45
CA SER A 10 20.87 -18.53 -4.36
C SER A 10 21.82 -17.73 -3.46
N ARG A 11 22.72 -16.95 -4.07
CA ARG A 11 23.65 -16.07 -3.35
C ARG A 11 22.92 -14.99 -2.53
N LEU A 12 21.84 -14.43 -3.06
CA LEU A 12 21.04 -13.43 -2.34
C LEU A 12 20.20 -14.00 -1.20
N LYS A 13 19.67 -15.21 -1.36
CA LYS A 13 18.93 -15.89 -0.30
C LYS A 13 19.85 -16.31 0.86
N ALA A 14 21.06 -16.79 0.55
CA ALA A 14 22.05 -17.19 1.54
C ALA A 14 22.54 -16.01 2.41
N ALA A 15 22.48 -14.78 1.90
CA ALA A 15 22.97 -13.60 2.62
C ALA A 15 22.02 -13.05 3.71
N THR A 16 20.84 -13.67 3.93
CA THR A 16 19.84 -13.29 4.98
C THR A 16 19.63 -11.77 5.10
N LEU A 17 19.28 -11.14 3.97
CA LEU A 17 19.31 -9.68 3.82
C LEU A 17 17.95 -9.03 4.12
N HIS A 18 17.71 -8.67 5.38
CA HIS A 18 16.63 -7.75 5.73
C HIS A 18 17.01 -6.31 5.33
N GLN A 19 16.35 -5.79 4.30
CA GLN A 19 16.30 -4.36 3.91
C GLN A 19 17.61 -3.63 3.54
N LYS A 20 18.73 -4.33 3.32
CA LYS A 20 19.99 -3.67 2.89
C LYS A 20 20.01 -3.37 1.38
N TYR A 21 20.63 -2.24 1.01
CA TYR A 21 20.99 -1.93 -0.37
C TYR A 21 22.24 -2.73 -0.75
N MET A 22 22.14 -3.51 -1.81
CA MET A 22 23.22 -4.35 -2.31
C MET A 22 23.75 -3.80 -3.63
N PRO A 23 25.08 -3.73 -3.79
CA PRO A 23 25.66 -3.44 -5.09
C PRO A 23 25.39 -4.60 -6.05
N MET A 24 25.16 -4.28 -7.32
CA MET A 24 24.97 -5.26 -8.39
C MET A 24 26.23 -6.12 -8.59
N THR A 25 27.41 -5.65 -8.17
CA THR A 25 28.65 -6.44 -8.10
C THR A 25 28.55 -7.72 -7.26
N TYR A 26 27.53 -7.86 -6.41
CA TYR A 26 27.28 -9.08 -5.65
C TYR A 26 26.67 -10.21 -6.52
N ILE A 27 26.07 -9.85 -7.65
CA ILE A 27 25.42 -10.76 -8.61
C ILE A 27 25.89 -10.49 -10.05
N PRO A 28 27.21 -10.56 -10.32
CA PRO A 28 27.77 -10.19 -11.60
C PRO A 28 27.20 -11.02 -12.76
N GLU A 29 26.85 -12.28 -12.50
CA GLU A 29 26.28 -13.20 -13.48
C GLU A 29 24.89 -12.71 -13.97
N ALA A 30 24.09 -12.14 -13.08
CA ALA A 30 22.78 -11.59 -13.43
C ALA A 30 22.87 -10.29 -14.24
N VAL A 31 23.88 -9.45 -14.00
CA VAL A 31 24.07 -8.22 -14.76
C VAL A 31 24.29 -8.53 -16.23
N SER A 32 25.10 -9.53 -16.54
CA SER A 32 25.33 -10.00 -17.92
C SER A 32 24.05 -10.47 -18.58
N VAL A 33 23.21 -11.22 -17.86
CA VAL A 33 21.90 -11.67 -18.36
C VAL A 33 20.95 -10.50 -18.60
N PHE A 34 20.91 -9.49 -17.72
CA PHE A 34 20.09 -8.31 -17.95
C PHE A 34 20.57 -7.46 -19.13
N MET A 35 21.89 -7.34 -19.33
CA MET A 35 22.43 -6.67 -20.52
C MET A 35 22.04 -7.41 -21.80
N GLU A 36 22.09 -8.73 -21.81
CA GLU A 36 21.68 -9.56 -22.95
C GLU A 36 20.18 -9.44 -23.25
N LEU A 37 19.33 -9.41 -22.21
CA LEU A 37 17.89 -9.17 -22.36
C LEU A 37 17.59 -7.75 -22.87
N GLU A 38 18.41 -6.75 -22.54
CA GLU A 38 18.30 -5.39 -23.09
C GLU A 38 18.69 -5.37 -24.57
N MET A 39 19.79 -6.03 -24.94
CA MET A 39 20.23 -6.11 -26.34
C MET A 39 19.18 -6.77 -27.24
N ASN A 40 18.43 -7.72 -26.68
CA ASN A 40 17.31 -8.38 -27.36
C ASN A 40 15.99 -7.58 -27.29
N GLY A 41 15.97 -6.40 -26.67
CA GLY A 41 14.79 -5.52 -26.57
C GLY A 41 13.71 -6.00 -25.59
N VAL A 42 14.00 -7.02 -24.79
CA VAL A 42 13.04 -7.75 -23.94
C VAL A 42 13.03 -7.25 -22.51
N LEU A 43 14.11 -6.62 -22.03
CA LEU A 43 14.22 -6.24 -20.62
C LEU A 43 13.07 -5.34 -20.13
N HIS A 44 12.58 -4.44 -21.00
CA HIS A 44 11.45 -3.55 -20.70
C HIS A 44 10.09 -4.27 -20.70
N SER A 45 9.97 -5.42 -21.37
CA SER A 45 8.73 -6.22 -21.39
C SER A 45 8.58 -7.14 -20.18
N LEU A 46 9.58 -7.24 -19.30
CA LEU A 46 9.52 -8.01 -18.04
C LEU A 46 8.69 -7.33 -16.94
N GLY A 47 8.05 -6.20 -17.25
CA GLY A 47 7.20 -5.43 -16.34
C GLY A 47 7.96 -4.80 -15.16
N ILE A 48 9.30 -4.78 -15.20
CA ILE A 48 10.16 -4.19 -14.17
C ILE A 48 10.08 -2.66 -14.27
N ASN A 49 10.06 -1.97 -13.14
CA ASN A 49 10.02 -0.50 -13.13
C ASN A 49 11.23 0.09 -13.91
N PRO A 50 11.05 1.05 -14.82
CA PRO A 50 12.12 1.62 -15.65
C PRO A 50 13.33 2.15 -14.85
N SER A 51 13.07 2.74 -13.68
CA SER A 51 14.11 3.25 -12.77
C SER A 51 14.98 2.13 -12.16
N VAL A 52 14.46 0.91 -12.13
CA VAL A 52 15.18 -0.30 -11.69
C VAL A 52 15.89 -0.93 -12.88
N VAL A 53 15.25 -1.00 -14.06
CA VAL A 53 15.85 -1.51 -15.31
C VAL A 53 17.19 -0.83 -15.62
N ASN A 54 17.25 0.50 -15.51
CA ASN A 54 18.50 1.23 -15.73
C ASN A 54 19.59 0.90 -14.71
N LYS A 55 19.22 0.47 -13.49
CA LYS A 55 20.16 0.04 -12.46
C LYS A 55 20.61 -1.41 -12.63
N LEU A 56 19.78 -2.28 -13.19
CA LEU A 56 20.10 -3.69 -13.43
C LEU A 56 21.22 -3.88 -14.47
N LYS A 57 21.41 -2.89 -15.35
CA LYS A 57 22.48 -2.86 -16.37
C LYS A 57 23.81 -2.30 -15.86
N ASN A 58 23.85 -1.75 -14.65
CA ASN A 58 25.02 -1.06 -14.13
C ASN A 58 25.63 -1.86 -12.96
N PHE A 59 26.85 -2.36 -13.14
CA PHE A 59 27.57 -3.12 -12.10
C PHE A 59 27.73 -2.35 -10.78
N ASP A 60 27.91 -1.03 -10.86
CA ASP A 60 28.11 -0.17 -9.68
C ASP A 60 26.80 0.27 -9.00
N ALA A 61 25.64 -0.06 -9.60
CA ALA A 61 24.36 0.35 -9.04
C ALA A 61 24.03 -0.41 -7.75
N LYS A 62 23.28 0.25 -6.86
CA LYS A 62 22.77 -0.37 -5.63
C LYS A 62 21.25 -0.51 -5.68
N LEU A 63 20.76 -1.70 -5.35
CA LEU A 63 19.33 -2.02 -5.28
C LEU A 63 18.99 -2.65 -3.93
N ARG A 64 17.78 -2.40 -3.43
CA ARG A 64 17.30 -3.10 -2.23
C ARG A 64 17.19 -4.59 -2.54
N ALA A 65 17.64 -5.44 -1.62
CA ALA A 65 17.60 -6.89 -1.81
C ALA A 65 16.23 -7.45 -2.27
N PRO A 66 15.08 -7.02 -1.72
CA PRO A 66 13.76 -7.49 -2.19
C PRO A 66 13.46 -7.11 -3.65
N VAL A 67 13.88 -5.91 -4.08
CA VAL A 67 13.70 -5.43 -5.46
C VAL A 67 14.56 -6.24 -6.43
N MET A 68 15.77 -6.59 -6.00
CA MET A 68 16.70 -7.39 -6.79
C MET A 68 16.21 -8.83 -6.95
N ILE A 69 15.71 -9.45 -5.86
CA ILE A 69 15.10 -10.78 -5.89
C ILE A 69 13.88 -10.79 -6.82
N ALA A 70 13.02 -9.77 -6.76
CA ALA A 70 11.84 -9.66 -7.63
C ALA A 70 12.24 -9.51 -9.11
N ALA A 71 13.25 -8.70 -9.42
CA ALA A 71 13.75 -8.54 -10.79
C ALA A 71 14.33 -9.86 -11.34
N LEU A 72 15.16 -10.54 -10.55
CA LEU A 72 15.73 -11.85 -10.90
C LEU A 72 14.65 -12.92 -11.07
N GLY A 73 13.62 -12.92 -10.21
CA GLY A 73 12.49 -13.84 -10.31
C GLY A 73 11.73 -13.69 -11.63
N ARG A 74 11.51 -12.44 -12.08
CA ARG A 74 10.85 -12.15 -13.36
C ARG A 74 11.70 -12.57 -14.56
N ALA A 75 13.00 -12.29 -14.53
CA ALA A 75 13.93 -12.77 -15.56
C ALA A 75 13.98 -14.29 -15.61
N ARG A 76 13.98 -14.97 -14.46
CA ARG A 76 13.92 -16.43 -14.37
C ARG A 76 12.65 -16.99 -15.02
N SER A 77 11.49 -16.45 -14.67
CA SER A 77 10.21 -16.87 -15.24
C SER A 77 10.20 -16.72 -16.77
N TYR A 78 10.72 -15.60 -17.27
CA TYR A 78 10.80 -15.34 -18.71
C TYR A 78 11.77 -16.28 -19.45
N LEU A 79 12.95 -16.55 -18.88
CA LEU A 79 13.89 -17.48 -19.48
C LEU A 79 13.32 -18.91 -19.53
N ARG A 80 12.59 -19.33 -18.49
CA ARG A 80 11.91 -20.63 -18.49
C ARG A 80 10.77 -20.73 -19.50
N THR A 81 10.04 -19.65 -19.77
CA THR A 81 9.06 -19.64 -20.86
C THR A 81 9.74 -19.80 -22.21
N LEU A 82 10.88 -19.13 -22.44
CA LEU A 82 11.64 -19.28 -23.68
C LEU A 82 12.22 -20.70 -23.85
N GLU A 83 12.72 -21.31 -22.78
CA GLU A 83 13.20 -22.70 -22.81
C GLU A 83 12.06 -23.70 -23.08
N SER A 84 10.87 -23.44 -22.55
CA SER A 84 9.67 -24.26 -22.82
C SER A 84 9.18 -24.11 -24.27
N ASP A 85 9.29 -22.91 -24.84
CA ASP A 85 8.88 -22.64 -26.24
C ASP A 85 9.90 -23.16 -27.27
N HIS A 86 11.19 -23.28 -26.94
CA HIS A 86 12.23 -23.83 -27.82
C HIS A 86 12.48 -25.33 -27.61
N GLY A 87 11.93 -25.92 -26.55
CA GLY A 87 12.05 -27.33 -26.20
C GLY A 87 10.97 -28.20 -26.83
N GLY A 88 11.05 -28.46 -28.13
CA GLY A 88 10.27 -29.51 -28.81
C GLY A 88 10.66 -30.94 -28.42
N GLY A 89 10.96 -31.19 -27.14
CA GLY A 89 11.25 -32.50 -26.57
C GLY A 89 10.07 -32.94 -25.72
N LYS A 90 9.60 -34.18 -25.94
CA LYS A 90 8.55 -34.89 -25.20
C LYS A 90 8.42 -34.44 -23.73
N PRO A 91 7.19 -34.37 -23.18
CA PRO A 91 7.02 -34.13 -21.75
C PRO A 91 7.83 -35.19 -21.01
N SER A 92 8.90 -34.78 -20.33
CA SER A 92 9.53 -35.63 -19.35
C SER A 92 8.45 -35.94 -18.31
N PRO A 93 8.21 -37.22 -17.96
CA PRO A 93 7.23 -37.57 -16.94
C PRO A 93 7.62 -37.08 -15.54
N GLU A 94 8.78 -36.42 -15.39
CA GLU A 94 9.18 -35.73 -14.16
C GLU A 94 8.40 -34.42 -14.02
N HIS A 95 7.15 -34.62 -13.62
CA HIS A 95 6.06 -33.67 -13.66
C HIS A 95 6.30 -32.38 -12.86
N PRO A 96 5.82 -31.23 -13.39
CA PRO A 96 5.62 -29.98 -12.66
C PRO A 96 4.57 -30.07 -11.53
N ALA A 97 3.89 -31.21 -11.37
CA ALA A 97 3.01 -31.50 -10.23
C ALA A 97 3.76 -31.56 -8.89
N ASN A 98 5.08 -31.80 -8.91
CA ASN A 98 5.86 -31.95 -7.68
C ASN A 98 6.42 -30.63 -7.15
N GLN A 99 6.47 -29.54 -7.94
CA GLN A 99 6.91 -28.24 -7.42
C GLN A 99 5.81 -27.57 -6.60
N ASP A 100 4.55 -27.69 -7.00
CA ASP A 100 3.43 -27.22 -6.19
C ASP A 100 3.33 -28.05 -4.91
N LEU A 101 3.49 -29.38 -4.98
CA LEU A 101 3.57 -30.25 -3.79
C LEU A 101 4.78 -29.92 -2.90
N LEU A 102 5.97 -29.66 -3.45
CA LEU A 102 7.14 -29.24 -2.67
C LEU A 102 6.98 -27.85 -2.07
N ILE A 103 6.30 -26.91 -2.76
CA ILE A 103 5.98 -25.59 -2.22
C ILE A 103 4.91 -25.71 -1.12
N GLN A 104 3.95 -26.61 -1.27
CA GLN A 104 2.95 -26.93 -0.25
C GLN A 104 3.59 -27.63 0.95
N GLU A 105 4.45 -28.63 0.74
CA GLU A 105 5.21 -29.31 1.80
C GLU A 105 6.18 -28.34 2.50
N LEU A 106 6.84 -27.41 1.78
CA LEU A 106 7.66 -26.37 2.41
C LEU A 106 6.80 -25.38 3.21
N ALA A 107 5.62 -25.02 2.70
CA ALA A 107 4.67 -24.14 3.38
C ALA A 107 4.01 -24.82 4.59
N ASP A 108 3.82 -26.14 4.56
CA ASP A 108 3.29 -26.93 5.68
C ASP A 108 4.37 -27.21 6.73
N ALA A 109 5.62 -27.46 6.31
CA ALA A 109 6.78 -27.65 7.19
C ALA A 109 7.26 -26.32 7.83
N HIS A 110 7.12 -25.22 7.10
CA HIS A 110 7.48 -23.87 7.53
C HIS A 110 6.36 -22.89 7.15
N PRO A 111 5.23 -22.89 7.89
CA PRO A 111 4.15 -21.95 7.63
C PRO A 111 4.71 -20.53 7.62
N PRO A 112 4.55 -19.77 6.53
CA PRO A 112 4.96 -18.38 6.52
C PRO A 112 4.26 -17.72 7.70
N GLN A 113 5.03 -17.04 8.55
CA GLN A 113 4.46 -16.37 9.69
C GLN A 113 3.30 -15.51 9.19
N PRO A 114 2.09 -15.66 9.77
CA PRO A 114 0.92 -14.96 9.26
C PRO A 114 1.28 -13.48 9.16
N ILE A 115 1.11 -12.92 7.96
CA ILE A 115 1.23 -11.47 7.79
C ILE A 115 0.07 -10.88 8.58
N GLN A 116 0.34 -10.52 9.83
CA GLN A 116 -0.61 -9.83 10.67
C GLN A 116 -0.68 -8.40 10.16
N VAL A 117 -1.60 -8.14 9.23
CA VAL A 117 -2.01 -6.78 8.93
C VAL A 117 -2.97 -6.36 10.03
N TRP A 118 -2.51 -5.53 10.96
CA TRP A 118 -3.33 -4.97 12.03
C TRP A 118 -4.24 -3.88 11.44
N THR A 119 -5.29 -4.29 10.71
CA THR A 119 -6.40 -3.40 10.39
C THR A 119 -7.42 -3.48 11.49
N GLU A 120 -7.95 -2.35 11.96
CA GLU A 120 -9.10 -2.37 12.85
C GLU A 120 -10.25 -3.11 12.12
N GLN A 121 -10.78 -4.16 12.75
CA GLN A 121 -11.79 -5.02 12.14
C GLN A 121 -13.02 -4.20 11.76
N TRP A 122 -13.58 -4.46 10.58
CA TRP A 122 -14.86 -3.88 10.18
C TRP A 122 -15.96 -4.36 11.12
N VAL A 123 -16.69 -3.42 11.71
CA VAL A 123 -17.75 -3.70 12.68
C VAL A 123 -19.11 -3.55 11.99
N TYR A 124 -19.94 -4.59 12.07
CA TYR A 124 -21.33 -4.52 11.62
C TYR A 124 -22.18 -3.73 12.63
N VAL A 125 -22.87 -2.70 12.16
CA VAL A 125 -23.71 -1.87 13.01
C VAL A 125 -25.14 -2.41 13.06
N LYS A 126 -25.56 -2.92 14.21
CA LYS A 126 -26.93 -3.41 14.43
C LYS A 126 -27.95 -2.27 14.28
N ARG A 127 -29.06 -2.55 13.59
CA ARG A 127 -30.21 -1.64 13.49
C ARG A 127 -30.80 -1.40 14.89
N GLY A 128 -31.16 -0.15 15.20
CA GLY A 128 -31.70 0.24 16.52
C GLY A 128 -30.68 0.26 17.66
N SER A 129 -29.39 0.08 17.37
CA SER A 129 -28.34 0.26 18.38
C SER A 129 -28.08 1.75 18.66
N ARG A 130 -27.58 2.05 19.86
CA ARG A 130 -27.07 3.39 20.23
C ARG A 130 -26.03 3.90 19.23
N ALA A 131 -25.19 3.02 18.69
CA ALA A 131 -24.23 3.37 17.64
C ALA A 131 -24.93 3.93 16.39
N LYS A 132 -26.12 3.41 16.01
CA LYS A 132 -26.86 3.91 14.85
C LYS A 132 -27.45 5.31 15.06
N GLU A 133 -27.88 5.63 16.27
CA GLU A 133 -28.32 6.98 16.64
C GLU A 133 -27.17 7.99 16.59
N ILE A 134 -26.00 7.59 17.12
CA ILE A 134 -24.78 8.40 17.06
C ILE A 134 -24.36 8.60 15.60
N ILE A 135 -24.45 7.57 14.75
CA ILE A 135 -24.16 7.66 13.32
C ILE A 135 -25.03 8.70 12.62
N ALA A 136 -26.33 8.74 12.91
CA ALA A 136 -27.21 9.75 12.31
C ALA A 136 -26.75 11.17 12.66
N THR A 137 -26.50 11.41 13.96
CA THR A 137 -25.99 12.70 14.44
C THR A 137 -24.63 13.06 13.83
N VAL A 138 -23.69 12.12 13.80
CA VAL A 138 -22.34 12.34 13.24
C VAL A 138 -22.41 12.62 11.73
N SER A 139 -23.32 11.96 11.02
CA SER A 139 -23.46 12.15 9.57
C SER A 139 -23.91 13.57 9.23
N GLU A 140 -24.88 14.11 9.97
CA GLU A 140 -25.33 15.50 9.81
C GLU A 140 -24.19 16.50 10.06
N LEU A 141 -23.41 16.27 11.13
CA LEU A 141 -22.27 17.12 11.47
C LEU A 141 -21.14 17.05 10.43
N LEU A 142 -20.92 15.87 9.83
CA LEU A 142 -19.96 15.70 8.75
C LEU A 142 -20.40 16.41 7.49
N ASP A 143 -21.69 16.32 7.12
CA ASP A 143 -22.25 17.05 5.98
C ASP A 143 -22.12 18.57 6.17
N GLU A 144 -22.41 19.09 7.36
CA GLU A 144 -22.21 20.50 7.70
C GLU A 144 -20.73 20.92 7.64
N ALA A 145 -19.83 20.10 8.17
CA ALA A 145 -18.39 20.37 8.12
C ALA A 145 -17.85 20.37 6.68
N VAL A 146 -18.35 19.49 5.81
CA VAL A 146 -18.02 19.48 4.37
C VAL A 146 -18.51 20.75 3.70
N LEU A 147 -19.73 21.20 4.00
CA LEU A 147 -20.27 22.43 3.45
C LEU A 147 -19.41 23.64 3.87
N LEU A 148 -19.13 23.78 5.17
CA LEU A 148 -18.29 24.86 5.70
C LEU A 148 -16.87 24.84 5.11
N ALA A 149 -16.29 23.65 4.92
CA ALA A 149 -14.99 23.51 4.29
C ALA A 149 -14.99 23.98 2.83
N LYS A 150 -16.10 23.76 2.09
CA LYS A 150 -16.26 24.17 0.68
C LYS A 150 -16.57 25.65 0.50
N THR A 151 -17.22 26.30 1.45
CA THR A 151 -17.75 27.67 1.29
C THR A 151 -16.84 28.79 1.81
N THR A 152 -15.55 28.50 2.07
CA THR A 152 -14.63 29.57 2.48
C THR A 152 -14.41 30.55 1.32
N ASN A 153 -14.50 31.85 1.62
CA ASN A 153 -14.18 32.91 0.67
C ASN A 153 -12.92 33.68 1.08
N LEU A 154 -12.17 33.17 2.06
CA LEU A 154 -10.95 33.80 2.53
C LEU A 154 -9.80 33.61 1.53
N PRO A 155 -8.97 34.64 1.29
CA PRO A 155 -7.71 34.49 0.57
C PRO A 155 -6.81 33.45 1.25
N GLU A 156 -5.99 32.73 0.47
CA GLU A 156 -5.16 31.62 0.98
C GLU A 156 -4.19 32.05 2.11
N GLU A 157 -3.72 33.30 2.07
CA GLU A 157 -2.86 33.90 3.10
C GLU A 157 -3.57 34.11 4.46
N GLN A 158 -4.90 34.24 4.44
CA GLN A 158 -5.74 34.48 5.62
C GLN A 158 -6.49 33.22 6.07
N ALA A 159 -6.54 32.21 5.22
CA ALA A 159 -7.21 30.95 5.51
C ALA A 159 -6.43 30.10 6.53
N ALA A 160 -7.17 29.27 7.30
CA ALA A 160 -6.54 28.36 8.23
C ALA A 160 -5.78 27.24 7.49
N LEU A 161 -6.35 26.81 6.36
CA LEU A 161 -5.89 25.73 5.50
C LEU A 161 -5.53 26.24 4.11
N THR A 162 -4.49 25.65 3.52
CA THR A 162 -4.21 25.79 2.08
C THR A 162 -5.27 25.09 1.22
N ASN A 163 -5.30 25.39 -0.07
CA ASN A 163 -6.23 24.75 -1.00
C ASN A 163 -6.07 23.22 -1.05
N ILE A 164 -4.83 22.72 -0.96
CA ILE A 164 -4.53 21.28 -0.96
C ILE A 164 -5.01 20.63 0.34
N GLU A 165 -4.69 21.23 1.50
CA GLU A 165 -5.13 20.70 2.80
C GLU A 165 -6.65 20.68 2.92
N ARG A 166 -7.33 21.69 2.37
CA ARG A 166 -8.79 21.75 2.32
C ARG A 166 -9.39 20.64 1.45
N ALA A 167 -8.83 20.41 0.27
CA ALA A 167 -9.27 19.31 -0.60
C ALA A 167 -9.07 17.94 0.08
N GLN A 168 -7.96 17.75 0.78
CA GLN A 168 -7.70 16.53 1.56
C GLN A 168 -8.69 16.37 2.73
N LEU A 169 -8.96 17.44 3.48
CA LEU A 169 -9.96 17.44 4.54
C LEU A 169 -11.34 17.04 3.99
N ILE A 170 -11.80 17.69 2.92
CA ILE A 170 -13.09 17.39 2.29
C ILE A 170 -13.16 15.91 1.89
N ALA A 171 -12.14 15.40 1.19
CA ALA A 171 -12.11 14.01 0.76
C ALA A 171 -12.21 13.03 1.94
N ILE A 172 -11.52 13.31 3.04
CA ILE A 172 -11.57 12.48 4.25
C ILE A 172 -12.95 12.53 4.91
N LEU A 173 -13.56 13.71 5.03
CA LEU A 173 -14.89 13.87 5.62
C LEU A 173 -15.96 13.16 4.76
N GLU A 174 -15.90 13.31 3.44
CA GLU A 174 -16.81 12.63 2.50
C GLU A 174 -16.63 11.11 2.54
N THR A 175 -15.39 10.64 2.65
CA THR A 175 -15.09 9.20 2.80
C THR A 175 -15.66 8.67 4.12
N ALA A 176 -15.47 9.39 5.23
CA ALA A 176 -16.03 9.01 6.52
C ALA A 176 -17.57 8.95 6.46
N LEU A 177 -18.21 9.93 5.84
CA LEU A 177 -19.65 9.95 5.64
C LEU A 177 -20.14 8.74 4.81
N ALA A 178 -19.44 8.40 3.73
CA ALA A 178 -19.76 7.24 2.92
C ALA A 178 -19.67 5.93 3.74
N VAL A 179 -18.65 5.80 4.60
CA VAL A 179 -18.50 4.65 5.50
C VAL A 179 -19.61 4.61 6.55
N LEU A 180 -20.05 5.73 7.09
CA LEU A 180 -21.16 5.78 8.05
C LEU A 180 -22.52 5.42 7.44
N LYS A 181 -22.68 5.65 6.13
CA LYS A 181 -23.86 5.21 5.36
C LYS A 181 -23.86 3.70 5.09
N ALA A 182 -22.71 3.05 5.17
CA ALA A 182 -22.56 1.61 4.95
C ALA A 182 -23.08 0.77 6.15
N PRO A 183 -23.44 -0.51 5.93
CA PRO A 183 -23.84 -1.42 7.01
C PRO A 183 -22.67 -1.85 7.92
N MET A 184 -21.44 -1.74 7.41
CA MET A 184 -20.21 -2.05 8.14
C MET A 184 -19.34 -0.81 8.20
N VAL A 185 -18.72 -0.58 9.36
CA VAL A 185 -17.92 0.61 9.64
C VAL A 185 -16.51 0.18 10.04
N GLU A 186 -15.50 0.87 9.53
CA GLU A 186 -14.10 0.69 9.92
C GLU A 186 -13.75 1.70 11.03
N PRO A 187 -13.57 1.27 12.30
CA PRO A 187 -13.28 2.20 13.39
C PRO A 187 -11.95 2.95 13.21
N GLY A 188 -10.99 2.34 12.49
CA GLY A 188 -9.68 2.93 12.23
C GLY A 188 -9.76 4.19 11.36
N LEU A 189 -10.63 4.16 10.34
CA LEU A 189 -10.92 5.33 9.53
C LEU A 189 -11.58 6.44 10.35
N LEU A 190 -12.52 6.10 11.24
CA LEU A 190 -13.20 7.07 12.10
C LEU A 190 -12.23 7.73 13.08
N LYS A 191 -11.31 6.96 13.69
CA LYS A 191 -10.25 7.50 14.55
C LYS A 191 -9.32 8.45 13.80
N LYS A 192 -8.91 8.09 12.58
CA LYS A 192 -8.09 8.96 11.72
C LYS A 192 -8.81 10.26 11.39
N THR A 193 -10.09 10.17 11.03
CA THR A 193 -10.95 11.32 10.74
C THR A 193 -11.10 12.22 11.96
N ALA A 194 -11.36 11.65 13.14
CA ALA A 194 -11.47 12.40 14.39
C ALA A 194 -10.18 13.14 14.75
N ARG A 195 -9.03 12.48 14.58
CA ARG A 195 -7.72 13.09 14.81
C ARG A 195 -7.48 14.27 13.89
N LEU A 196 -7.72 14.09 12.59
CA LEU A 196 -7.52 15.15 11.60
C LEU A 196 -8.48 16.33 11.82
N ALA A 197 -9.75 16.05 12.11
CA ALA A 197 -10.73 17.08 12.46
C ALA A 197 -10.28 17.89 13.69
N LYS A 198 -9.76 17.23 14.73
CA LYS A 198 -9.20 17.91 15.92
C LYS A 198 -7.98 18.78 15.58
N GLU A 199 -7.04 18.25 14.79
CA GLU A 199 -5.84 19.00 14.37
C GLU A 199 -6.21 20.27 13.58
N VAL A 200 -7.19 20.17 12.68
CA VAL A 200 -7.69 21.32 11.90
C VAL A 200 -8.47 22.30 12.78
N ALA A 201 -9.28 21.82 13.73
CA ALA A 201 -9.96 22.66 14.70
C ALA A 201 -8.99 23.47 15.57
N GLU A 202 -7.87 22.87 15.97
CA GLU A 202 -6.83 23.59 16.70
C GLU A 202 -6.10 24.63 15.83
N ARG A 203 -5.88 24.34 14.54
CA ARG A 203 -5.24 25.28 13.60
C ARG A 203 -6.12 26.51 13.31
N THR A 204 -7.41 26.29 13.04
CA THR A 204 -8.41 27.34 12.83
C THR A 204 -8.51 28.24 14.06
N ALA A 205 -8.55 27.67 15.26
CA ALA A 205 -8.52 28.42 16.52
C ALA A 205 -7.22 29.24 16.70
N LYS A 206 -6.05 28.67 16.43
CA LYS A 206 -4.76 29.38 16.55
C LYS A 206 -4.64 30.55 15.59
N LYS A 207 -5.10 30.39 14.35
CA LYS A 207 -5.09 31.44 13.33
C LYS A 207 -6.24 32.44 13.46
N LYS A 208 -7.22 32.18 14.34
CA LYS A 208 -8.47 32.96 14.47
C LYS A 208 -9.17 33.14 13.10
N ALA A 209 -9.18 32.07 12.32
CA ALA A 209 -9.75 32.03 10.99
C ALA A 209 -10.65 30.80 10.87
N GLU A 210 -11.76 30.95 10.13
CA GLU A 210 -12.72 29.86 9.89
C GLU A 210 -13.25 29.24 11.21
N GLU A 211 -13.61 30.09 12.17
CA GLU A 211 -14.02 29.67 13.53
C GLU A 211 -15.21 28.69 13.53
N ALA A 212 -16.18 28.90 12.63
CA ALA A 212 -17.31 28.00 12.46
C ALA A 212 -16.87 26.59 12.01
N LEU A 213 -15.94 26.50 11.05
CA LEU A 213 -15.35 25.24 10.61
C LEU A 213 -14.58 24.59 11.77
N GLY A 214 -13.80 25.38 12.51
CA GLY A 214 -13.04 24.90 13.67
C GLY A 214 -13.93 24.32 14.77
N ALA A 215 -14.97 25.04 15.17
CA ALA A 215 -15.93 24.59 16.17
C ALA A 215 -16.70 23.34 15.72
N GLY A 216 -17.14 23.33 14.45
CA GLY A 216 -17.81 22.17 13.84
C GLY A 216 -16.91 20.93 13.85
N LEU A 217 -15.66 21.05 13.41
CA LEU A 217 -14.70 19.95 13.39
C LEU A 217 -14.33 19.45 14.80
N ALA A 218 -14.26 20.32 15.79
CA ALA A 218 -14.07 19.91 17.18
C ALA A 218 -15.24 19.05 17.69
N HIS A 219 -16.47 19.44 17.34
CA HIS A 219 -17.66 18.68 17.70
C HIS A 219 -17.74 17.34 16.97
N VAL A 220 -17.45 17.32 15.66
CA VAL A 220 -17.32 16.11 14.84
C VAL A 220 -16.29 15.16 15.44
N ALA A 221 -15.10 15.65 15.80
CA ALA A 221 -14.04 14.83 16.39
C ALA A 221 -14.50 14.14 17.68
N LYS A 222 -15.18 14.86 18.57
CA LYS A 222 -15.73 14.30 19.81
C LYS A 222 -16.75 13.21 19.52
N ARG A 223 -17.72 13.48 18.64
CA ARG A 223 -18.80 12.54 18.31
C ARG A 223 -18.30 11.30 17.57
N LEU A 224 -17.27 11.42 16.73
CA LEU A 224 -16.62 10.26 16.10
C LEU A 224 -15.93 9.36 17.13
N LEU A 225 -15.30 9.93 18.16
CA LEU A 225 -14.70 9.14 19.24
C LEU A 225 -15.75 8.46 20.11
N ASP A 226 -16.87 9.14 20.41
CA ASP A 226 -18.01 8.55 21.09
C ASP A 226 -18.58 7.37 20.30
N LEU A 227 -18.69 7.51 18.97
CA LEU A 227 -19.12 6.44 18.08
C LEU A 227 -18.17 5.24 18.16
N VAL A 228 -16.86 5.47 18.00
CA VAL A 228 -15.84 4.42 18.09
C VAL A 228 -15.92 3.69 19.44
N ALA A 229 -16.11 4.41 20.55
CA ALA A 229 -16.28 3.81 21.86
C ALA A 229 -17.55 2.94 21.98
N SER A 230 -18.62 3.27 21.24
CA SER A 230 -19.85 2.48 21.20
C SER A 230 -19.80 1.26 20.27
N LEU A 231 -18.76 1.14 19.44
CA LEU A 231 -18.53 0.03 18.51
C LEU A 231 -17.62 -1.05 19.10
N MET A 232 -16.93 -0.76 20.22
CA MET A 232 -16.13 -1.70 21.01
C MET A 232 -17.00 -2.35 22.09
#